data_AF-A0A0C9MYI6-F1
#
_entry.id   AF-A0A0C9MYI6-F1
#
_cell.length_a   1.000
_cell.length_b   1.000
_cell.length_c   1.000
_cell.angle_alpha   90.00
_cell.angle_beta   90.00
_cell.angle_gamma   90.00
#
_symmetry.space_group_name_H-M   'P 1'
#
loop_
_entity.id
_entity.type
_entity.pdbx_description
1 polymer ?
#
loop_
_entity_poly.entity_id
_entity_poly.type
_entity_poly.pdbx_seq_one_letter_code
_entity_poly.pdbx_strand_id
1 'polypeptide(L)'
;MWVLAGIVVIAGGFLLRAHPLLVIIVSAAVTGLAAGLDPVRVLATFGHAFNETRYVTAVYMILPVIALLERRGLQERARALVAGLRGATTGRLLIGYLLFRQVMAALGLTSVAGPAQTVRPLVAPMAEAAAERQGDGSAETAEKVKAMAAATDTVGLFFGEDIFIAIGSILLMKGVLDGYGIHLEPFQLSIWAIPTAIAAFMIHGARLLLLDRRLSRRGAKS
;
A
#
# COMPACT_ATOMS: atom_id res chain seq x y z
N MET A 1 -14.85 -5.36 38.61
CA MET A 1 -13.93 -4.33 38.08
C MET A 1 -12.59 -4.87 37.55
N TRP A 2 -12.30 -6.18 37.62
CA TRP A 2 -11.08 -6.78 37.04
C TRP A 2 -11.04 -6.83 35.51
N VAL A 3 -12.19 -6.64 34.84
CA VAL A 3 -12.31 -6.66 33.37
C VAL A 3 -11.39 -5.63 32.70
N LEU A 4 -11.06 -4.52 33.37
CA LEU A 4 -10.13 -3.50 32.85
C LEU A 4 -8.65 -3.93 32.90
N ALA A 5 -8.32 -5.07 33.50
CA ALA A 5 -6.95 -5.59 33.55
C ALA A 5 -6.36 -5.78 32.14
N GLY A 6 -7.19 -6.04 31.12
CA GLY A 6 -6.76 -6.08 29.72
C GLY A 6 -6.11 -4.78 29.23
N ILE A 7 -6.56 -3.61 29.71
CA ILE A 7 -5.98 -2.31 29.33
C ILE A 7 -4.55 -2.20 29.88
N VAL A 8 -4.32 -2.66 31.10
CA VAL A 8 -2.99 -2.69 31.72
C VAL A 8 -2.06 -3.62 30.96
N VAL A 9 -2.55 -4.78 30.51
CA VAL A 9 -1.79 -5.69 29.64
C VAL A 9 -1.42 -5.03 28.32
N ILE A 10 -2.33 -4.28 27.69
CA ILE A 10 -2.05 -3.54 26.45
C ILE A 10 -0.98 -2.48 26.68
N ALA A 11 -1.16 -1.65 27.70
CA ALA A 11 -0.22 -0.58 28.03
C ALA A 11 1.18 -1.12 28.34
N GLY A 12 1.27 -2.17 29.17
CA GLY A 12 2.53 -2.83 29.51
C GLY A 12 3.18 -3.53 28.31
N GLY A 13 2.38 -4.23 27.50
CA GLY A 13 2.87 -4.92 26.31
C GLY A 13 3.49 -3.96 25.29
N PHE A 14 2.84 -2.83 25.02
CA PHE A 14 3.40 -1.81 24.13
C PHE A 14 4.58 -1.05 24.74
N LEU A 15 4.57 -0.79 26.05
CA LEU A 15 5.71 -0.19 26.75
C LEU A 15 6.97 -1.06 26.62
N LEU A 16 6.80 -2.38 26.71
CA LEU A 16 7.86 -3.38 26.53
C LEU A 16 8.19 -3.67 25.04
N ARG A 17 7.53 -2.99 24.10
CA ARG A 17 7.68 -3.21 22.65
C ARG A 17 7.41 -4.66 22.22
N ALA A 18 6.52 -5.35 22.94
CA ALA A 18 6.12 -6.71 22.61
C ALA A 18 5.31 -6.76 21.31
N HIS A 19 5.24 -7.94 20.70
CA HIS A 19 4.53 -8.12 19.43
C HIS A 19 3.03 -7.78 19.55
N PRO A 20 2.48 -6.84 18.75
CA PRO A 20 1.12 -6.33 18.93
C PRO A 20 0.04 -7.42 18.96
N LEU A 21 0.12 -8.42 18.07
CA LEU A 21 -0.84 -9.54 18.04
C LEU A 21 -0.85 -10.33 19.35
N LEU A 22 0.32 -10.62 19.94
CA LEU A 22 0.40 -11.36 21.20
C LEU A 22 -0.18 -10.52 22.34
N VAL A 23 0.13 -9.22 22.38
CA VAL A 23 -0.42 -8.30 23.37
C VAL A 23 -1.95 -8.27 23.32
N ILE A 24 -2.54 -8.19 22.13
CA ILE A 24 -3.99 -8.19 21.93
C ILE A 24 -4.61 -9.53 22.39
N ILE A 25 -4.04 -10.67 21.99
CA ILE A 25 -4.55 -11.99 22.37
C ILE A 25 -4.52 -12.17 23.89
N VAL A 26 -3.40 -11.85 24.54
CA VAL A 26 -3.26 -11.98 25.99
C VAL A 26 -4.19 -11.02 26.72
N SER A 27 -4.30 -9.77 26.26
CA SER A 27 -5.20 -8.78 26.85
C SER A 27 -6.66 -9.23 26.84
N ALA A 28 -7.13 -9.72 25.70
CA ALA A 28 -8.49 -10.17 25.54
C ALA A 28 -8.75 -11.52 26.26
N ALA A 29 -7.74 -12.40 26.36
CA ALA A 29 -7.82 -13.58 27.22
C ALA A 29 -7.96 -13.20 28.71
N VAL A 30 -7.11 -12.28 29.20
CA VAL A 30 -7.19 -11.75 30.58
C VAL A 30 -8.53 -11.07 30.84
N THR A 31 -9.03 -10.29 29.88
CA THR A 31 -10.34 -9.62 29.98
C THR A 31 -11.48 -10.62 30.06
N GLY A 32 -11.48 -11.64 29.20
CA GLY A 32 -12.51 -12.69 29.18
C GLY A 32 -12.53 -13.51 30.46
N LEU A 33 -11.35 -13.94 30.95
CA LEU A 33 -11.22 -14.65 32.23
C LEU A 33 -11.65 -13.78 33.41
N ALA A 34 -11.27 -12.50 33.42
CA ALA A 34 -11.67 -11.54 34.45
C ALA A 34 -13.16 -11.19 34.42
N ALA A 35 -13.85 -11.43 33.29
CA ALA A 35 -15.29 -11.34 33.15
C ALA A 35 -16.02 -12.63 33.61
N GLY A 36 -15.29 -13.64 34.08
CA GLY A 36 -15.84 -14.91 34.57
C GLY A 36 -16.14 -15.93 33.46
N LEU A 37 -15.66 -15.71 32.24
CA LEU A 37 -15.74 -16.70 31.18
C LEU A 37 -14.72 -17.80 31.44
N ASP A 38 -15.10 -19.06 31.24
CA ASP A 38 -14.16 -20.17 31.24
C ASP A 38 -13.24 -20.11 29.99
N PRO A 39 -12.03 -20.71 30.03
CA PRO A 39 -11.07 -20.63 28.93
C PRO A 39 -11.63 -21.12 27.58
N VAL A 40 -12.50 -22.13 27.59
CA VAL A 40 -13.10 -22.68 26.35
C VAL A 40 -14.09 -21.67 25.77
N ARG A 41 -14.87 -20.99 26.61
CA ARG A 41 -15.83 -19.98 26.20
C ARG A 41 -15.17 -18.69 25.75
N VAL A 42 -14.03 -18.30 26.33
CA VAL A 42 -13.18 -17.23 25.79
C VAL A 42 -12.75 -17.58 24.37
N LEU A 43 -12.21 -18.80 24.16
CA LEU A 43 -11.79 -19.26 22.82
C LEU A 43 -12.96 -19.32 21.84
N ALA A 44 -14.13 -19.81 22.27
CA ALA A 44 -15.33 -19.86 21.45
C ALA A 44 -15.84 -18.46 21.05
N THR A 45 -15.79 -17.49 21.97
CA THR A 45 -16.19 -16.10 21.71
C THR A 45 -15.25 -15.46 20.68
N PHE A 46 -13.96 -15.74 20.76
CA PHE A 46 -12.98 -15.35 19.75
C PHE A 46 -13.26 -15.95 18.38
N GLY A 47 -13.52 -17.26 18.33
CA GLY A 47 -13.88 -17.96 17.09
C GLY A 47 -15.17 -17.39 16.48
N HIS A 48 -16.17 -17.09 17.31
CA HIS A 48 -17.42 -16.47 16.87
C HIS A 48 -17.19 -15.08 16.28
N ALA A 49 -16.45 -14.21 16.97
CA ALA A 49 -16.12 -12.86 16.50
C ALA A 49 -15.31 -12.88 15.19
N PHE A 50 -14.40 -13.85 15.03
CA PHE A 50 -13.66 -14.05 13.80
C PHE A 50 -14.58 -14.48 12.64
N ASN A 51 -15.50 -15.43 12.89
CA ASN A 51 -16.45 -15.91 11.89
C ASN A 51 -17.50 -14.86 11.50
N GLU A 52 -17.99 -14.03 12.42
CA GLU A 52 -18.88 -12.91 12.11
C GLU A 52 -18.20 -11.88 11.21
N THR A 53 -16.89 -11.73 11.34
CA THR A 53 -16.10 -10.83 10.48
C THR A 53 -15.71 -11.51 9.18
N ARG A 54 -16.70 -12.05 8.43
CA ARG A 54 -16.52 -12.77 7.15
C ARG A 54 -15.62 -12.06 6.12
N TYR A 55 -15.55 -10.74 6.18
CA TYR A 55 -14.68 -9.92 5.32
C TYR A 55 -13.18 -10.13 5.58
N VAL A 56 -12.78 -10.48 6.81
CA VAL A 56 -11.40 -10.88 7.13
C VAL A 56 -11.04 -12.17 6.38
N THR A 57 -11.99 -13.12 6.29
CA THR A 57 -11.80 -14.37 5.52
C THR A 57 -11.66 -14.12 4.01
N ALA A 58 -12.35 -13.10 3.47
CA ALA A 58 -12.28 -12.77 2.05
C ALA A 58 -10.87 -12.37 1.60
N VAL A 59 -10.09 -11.69 2.47
CA VAL A 59 -8.68 -11.36 2.21
C VAL A 59 -7.86 -12.62 1.94
N TYR A 60 -8.07 -13.66 2.74
CA TYR A 60 -7.36 -14.93 2.60
C TYR A 60 -7.75 -15.70 1.34
N MET A 61 -8.92 -15.44 0.73
CA MET A 61 -9.30 -16.04 -0.56
C MET A 61 -8.58 -15.38 -1.75
N ILE A 62 -8.24 -14.09 -1.65
CA ILE A 62 -7.56 -13.36 -2.72
C ILE A 62 -6.05 -13.67 -2.73
N LEU A 63 -5.45 -13.92 -1.56
CA LEU A 63 -4.02 -14.23 -1.43
C LEU A 63 -3.55 -15.39 -2.34
N PRO A 64 -4.22 -16.56 -2.41
CA PRO A 64 -3.86 -17.63 -3.35
C PRO A 64 -3.90 -17.20 -4.82
N VAL A 65 -4.83 -16.31 -5.19
CA VAL A 65 -4.94 -15.79 -6.56
C VAL A 65 -3.72 -14.91 -6.87
N ILE A 66 -3.37 -13.99 -5.97
CA ILE A 66 -2.15 -13.17 -6.10
C ILE A 66 -0.90 -14.05 -6.18
N ALA A 67 -0.78 -15.02 -5.26
CA ALA A 67 0.35 -15.95 -5.23
C ALA A 67 0.47 -16.79 -6.51
N LEU A 68 -0.66 -17.20 -7.10
CA LEU A 68 -0.66 -17.92 -8.38
C LEU A 68 -0.20 -17.02 -9.53
N LEU A 69 -0.64 -15.76 -9.56
CA LEU A 69 -0.22 -14.78 -10.56
C LEU A 69 1.29 -14.51 -10.46
N GLU A 70 1.80 -14.30 -9.25
CA GLU A 70 3.24 -14.14 -9.00
C GLU A 70 4.04 -15.37 -9.45
N ARG A 71 3.60 -16.57 -9.06
CA ARG A 71 4.20 -17.83 -9.52
C ARG A 71 4.21 -18.01 -11.03
N ARG A 72 3.25 -17.40 -11.74
CA ARG A 72 3.15 -17.41 -13.21
C ARG A 72 3.94 -16.29 -13.88
N GLY A 73 4.81 -15.60 -13.14
CA GLY A 73 5.72 -14.60 -13.65
C GLY A 73 5.09 -13.23 -13.86
N LEU A 74 4.09 -12.87 -13.04
CA LEU A 74 3.45 -11.55 -13.11
C LEU A 74 4.48 -10.42 -12.91
N GLN A 75 5.45 -10.61 -12.01
CA GLN A 75 6.48 -9.60 -11.73
C GLN A 75 7.41 -9.38 -12.93
N GLU A 76 7.79 -10.44 -13.65
CA GLU A 76 8.60 -10.39 -14.86
C GLU A 76 7.84 -9.67 -15.98
N ARG A 77 6.56 -9.99 -16.17
CA ARG A 77 5.70 -9.33 -17.17
C ARG A 77 5.49 -7.85 -16.84
N ALA A 78 5.24 -7.52 -15.59
CA ALA A 78 5.15 -6.16 -15.10
C ALA A 78 6.43 -5.38 -15.39
N ARG A 79 7.60 -5.94 -15.08
CA ARG A 79 8.89 -5.32 -15.39
C ARG A 79 9.09 -5.14 -16.89
N ALA A 80 8.70 -6.11 -17.72
CA ALA A 80 8.76 -6.00 -19.18
C ALA A 80 7.88 -4.86 -19.72
N LEU A 81 6.66 -4.70 -19.18
CA LEU A 81 5.77 -3.60 -19.55
C LEU A 81 6.36 -2.23 -19.17
N VAL A 82 6.92 -2.11 -17.95
CA VAL A 82 7.58 -0.88 -17.51
C VAL A 82 8.84 -0.61 -18.34
N ALA A 83 9.62 -1.64 -18.67
CA ALA A 83 10.78 -1.53 -19.56
C ALA A 83 10.40 -1.10 -20.98
N GLY A 84 9.17 -1.42 -21.43
CA GLY A 84 8.61 -0.94 -22.70
C GLY A 84 8.45 0.58 -22.78
N LEU A 85 8.45 1.29 -21.64
CA LEU A 85 8.44 2.76 -21.59
C LEU A 85 9.81 3.38 -21.91
N ARG A 86 10.84 2.57 -22.19
CA ARG A 86 12.17 3.04 -22.62
C ARG A 86 12.05 3.93 -23.86
N GLY A 87 12.78 5.05 -23.84
CA GLY A 87 12.74 6.05 -24.91
C GLY A 87 11.75 7.18 -24.68
N ALA A 88 10.87 7.08 -23.69
CA ALA A 88 10.11 8.22 -23.20
C ALA A 88 11.02 9.23 -22.47
N THR A 89 10.56 10.48 -22.39
CA THR A 89 11.17 11.49 -21.53
C THR A 89 11.02 11.11 -20.05
N THR A 90 11.86 11.65 -19.17
CA THR A 90 11.86 11.33 -17.73
C THR A 90 10.46 11.47 -17.12
N GLY A 91 9.76 12.58 -17.39
CA GLY A 91 8.43 12.79 -16.83
C GLY A 91 7.39 11.83 -17.38
N ARG A 92 7.38 11.57 -18.70
CA ARG A 92 6.43 10.65 -19.32
C ARG A 92 6.63 9.21 -18.85
N LEU A 93 7.89 8.79 -18.69
CA LEU A 93 8.25 7.50 -18.13
C LEU A 93 7.71 7.34 -16.71
N LEU A 94 7.93 8.34 -15.86
CA LEU A 94 7.46 8.32 -14.47
C LEU A 94 5.93 8.40 -14.37
N ILE A 95 5.24 9.11 -15.25
CA ILE A 95 3.76 9.13 -15.29
C ILE A 95 3.21 7.77 -15.72
N GLY A 96 3.80 7.14 -16.74
CA GLY A 96 3.43 5.77 -17.13
C GLY A 96 3.66 4.78 -15.99
N TYR A 97 4.78 4.91 -15.29
CA TYR A 97 5.06 4.10 -14.09
C TYR A 97 4.07 4.38 -12.95
N LEU A 98 3.70 5.64 -12.69
CA LEU A 98 2.71 6.01 -11.69
C LEU A 98 1.36 5.32 -11.96
N LEU A 99 0.88 5.40 -13.20
CA LEU A 99 -0.38 4.77 -13.61
C LEU A 99 -0.31 3.27 -13.42
N PHE A 100 0.77 2.65 -13.92
CA PHE A 100 1.01 1.23 -13.76
C PHE A 100 0.98 0.82 -12.28
N ARG A 101 1.74 1.52 -11.43
CA ARG A 101 1.85 1.23 -10.00
C ARG A 101 0.51 1.34 -9.28
N GLN A 102 -0.24 2.40 -9.57
CA GLN A 102 -1.53 2.69 -8.93
C GLN A 102 -2.61 1.69 -9.35
N VAL A 103 -2.65 1.28 -10.63
CA VAL A 103 -3.57 0.23 -11.11
C VAL A 103 -3.24 -1.11 -10.50
N MET A 104 -1.95 -1.51 -10.46
CA MET A 104 -1.56 -2.77 -9.82
C MET A 104 -1.93 -2.77 -8.33
N ALA A 105 -1.66 -1.67 -7.62
CA ALA A 105 -2.00 -1.55 -6.20
C ALA A 105 -3.53 -1.60 -5.96
N ALA A 106 -4.34 -0.96 -6.82
CA ALA A 106 -5.80 -1.02 -6.74
C ALA A 106 -6.38 -2.43 -6.96
N LEU A 107 -5.67 -3.28 -7.70
CA LEU A 107 -6.00 -4.69 -7.90
C LEU A 107 -5.45 -5.60 -6.78
N GLY A 108 -4.84 -5.03 -5.74
CA GLY A 108 -4.21 -5.79 -4.64
C GLY A 108 -2.81 -6.33 -4.96
N LEU A 109 -2.24 -5.99 -6.12
CA LEU A 109 -0.93 -6.46 -6.59
C LEU A 109 0.20 -5.55 -6.10
N THR A 110 0.24 -5.30 -4.78
CA THR A 110 1.15 -4.35 -4.13
C THR A 110 2.61 -4.80 -4.15
N SER A 111 2.84 -6.12 -4.19
CA SER A 111 4.14 -6.80 -4.27
C SER A 111 4.78 -6.80 -5.65
N VAL A 112 4.04 -6.46 -6.72
CA VAL A 112 4.55 -6.55 -8.11
C VAL A 112 5.63 -5.50 -8.41
N ALA A 113 5.54 -4.35 -7.77
CA ALA A 113 6.50 -3.26 -7.90
C ALA A 113 6.94 -2.76 -6.52
N GLY A 114 7.95 -1.90 -6.47
CA GLY A 114 8.45 -1.39 -5.20
C GLY A 114 9.86 -0.85 -5.29
N PRO A 115 10.36 -0.21 -4.21
CA PRO A 115 11.64 0.49 -4.24
C PRO A 115 12.82 -0.45 -4.54
N ALA A 116 12.87 -1.60 -3.87
CA ALA A 116 13.96 -2.56 -4.05
C ALA A 116 13.86 -3.36 -5.36
N GLN A 117 12.63 -3.68 -5.78
CA GLN A 117 12.38 -4.66 -6.82
C GLN A 117 12.13 -4.07 -8.21
N THR A 118 11.74 -2.81 -8.30
CA THR A 118 11.42 -2.17 -9.59
C THR A 118 12.05 -0.79 -9.69
N VAL A 119 12.00 0.04 -8.64
CA VAL A 119 12.56 1.40 -8.73
C VAL A 119 14.07 1.37 -8.89
N ARG A 120 14.80 0.81 -7.91
CA ARG A 120 16.27 0.78 -7.92
C ARG A 120 16.87 0.08 -9.15
N PRO A 121 16.45 -1.14 -9.52
CA PRO A 121 17.10 -1.85 -10.63
C PRO A 121 16.61 -1.44 -12.02
N LEU A 122 15.45 -0.78 -12.17
CA LEU A 122 14.83 -0.55 -13.48
C LEU A 122 14.38 0.91 -13.69
N VAL A 123 13.45 1.43 -12.87
CA VAL A 123 12.82 2.74 -13.13
C VAL A 123 13.80 3.89 -12.94
N ALA A 124 14.58 3.88 -11.85
CA ALA A 124 15.58 4.89 -11.55
C ALA A 124 16.66 5.00 -12.64
N PRO A 125 17.35 3.91 -13.05
CA PRO A 125 18.35 4.01 -14.12
C PRO A 125 17.73 4.38 -15.47
N MET A 126 16.50 3.96 -15.77
CA MET A 126 15.81 4.39 -16.99
C MET A 126 15.45 5.88 -16.97
N ALA A 127 15.02 6.40 -15.84
CA ALA A 127 14.68 7.81 -15.66
C ALA A 127 15.96 8.69 -15.71
N GLU A 128 17.05 8.25 -15.10
CA GLU A 128 18.36 8.91 -15.16
C GLU A 128 18.88 8.98 -16.60
N ALA A 129 18.90 7.86 -17.31
CA ALA A 129 19.30 7.81 -18.73
C ALA A 129 18.38 8.67 -19.63
N ALA A 130 17.09 8.79 -19.30
CA ALA A 130 16.18 9.68 -20.01
C ALA A 130 16.51 11.16 -19.75
N ALA A 131 16.88 11.52 -18.51
CA ALA A 131 17.28 12.88 -18.15
C ALA A 131 18.59 13.30 -18.84
N GLU A 132 19.57 12.41 -18.91
CA GLU A 132 20.81 12.62 -19.65
C GLU A 132 20.54 12.91 -21.13
N ARG A 133 19.65 12.13 -21.78
CA ARG A 133 19.24 12.36 -23.17
C ARG A 133 18.46 13.66 -23.38
N GLN A 134 17.79 14.15 -22.34
CA GLN A 134 17.13 15.46 -22.35
C GLN A 134 18.12 16.62 -22.15
N GLY A 135 19.41 16.34 -21.97
CA GLY A 135 20.48 17.33 -21.90
C GLY A 135 20.85 17.81 -20.49
N ASP A 136 20.39 17.13 -19.43
CA ASP A 136 20.81 17.44 -18.05
C ASP A 136 21.30 16.16 -17.35
N GLY A 137 22.58 15.84 -17.56
CA GLY A 137 23.29 14.72 -16.93
C GLY A 137 24.06 15.10 -15.66
N SER A 138 23.72 16.21 -15.01
CA SER A 138 24.39 16.62 -13.78
C SER A 138 24.10 15.63 -12.64
N ALA A 139 25.08 15.41 -11.75
CA ALA A 139 24.89 14.53 -10.59
C ALA A 139 23.73 14.98 -9.68
N GLU A 140 23.51 16.29 -9.56
CA GLU A 140 22.37 16.85 -8.83
C GLU A 140 21.03 16.47 -9.47
N THR A 141 20.95 16.50 -10.80
CA THR A 141 19.74 16.10 -11.53
C THR A 141 19.51 14.60 -11.44
N ALA A 142 20.56 13.78 -11.55
CA ALA A 142 20.49 12.33 -11.35
C ALA A 142 19.86 11.98 -9.99
N GLU A 143 20.33 12.60 -8.89
CA GLU A 143 19.78 12.38 -7.56
C GLU A 143 18.32 12.84 -7.43
N LYS A 144 17.97 14.00 -8.01
CA LYS A 144 16.57 14.47 -8.05
C LYS A 144 15.65 13.52 -8.81
N VAL A 145 16.12 12.96 -9.93
CA VAL A 145 15.34 12.02 -10.73
C VAL A 145 15.16 10.69 -9.99
N LYS A 146 16.20 10.17 -9.33
CA LYS A 146 16.10 8.98 -8.45
C LYS A 146 15.12 9.21 -7.31
N ALA A 147 15.18 10.36 -6.66
CA ALA A 147 14.23 10.73 -5.60
C ALA A 147 12.80 10.81 -6.13
N MET A 148 12.59 11.40 -7.31
CA MET A 148 11.27 11.45 -7.95
C MET A 148 10.76 10.07 -8.38
N ALA A 149 11.64 9.17 -8.82
CA ALA A 149 11.27 7.79 -9.14
C ALA A 149 10.80 7.03 -7.88
N ALA A 150 11.53 7.17 -6.76
CA ALA A 150 11.13 6.61 -5.48
C ALA A 150 9.80 7.20 -4.97
N ALA A 151 9.64 8.53 -5.05
CA ALA A 151 8.40 9.20 -4.66
C ALA A 151 7.20 8.72 -5.51
N THR A 152 7.41 8.51 -6.81
CA THR A 152 6.37 8.03 -7.73
C THR A 152 5.88 6.63 -7.36
N ASP A 153 6.79 5.74 -6.94
CA ASP A 153 6.42 4.42 -6.45
C ASP A 153 5.59 4.49 -5.17
N THR A 154 6.02 5.29 -4.20
CA THR A 154 5.34 5.44 -2.91
C THR A 154 3.95 6.05 -3.07
N VAL A 155 3.82 7.12 -3.86
CA VAL A 155 2.53 7.78 -4.11
C VAL A 155 1.58 6.84 -4.85
N GLY A 156 2.07 6.16 -5.89
CA GLY A 156 1.26 5.21 -6.65
C GLY A 156 0.80 4.02 -5.81
N LEU A 157 1.66 3.49 -4.94
CA LEU A 157 1.29 2.42 -4.02
C LEU A 157 0.26 2.92 -3.00
N PHE A 158 0.56 3.98 -2.26
CA PHE A 158 -0.24 4.44 -1.13
C PHE A 158 -1.70 4.71 -1.52
N PHE A 159 -1.91 5.55 -2.54
CA PHE A 159 -3.25 5.91 -2.97
C PHE A 159 -3.91 4.83 -3.84
N GLY A 160 -3.13 3.95 -4.47
CA GLY A 160 -3.66 2.82 -5.22
C GLY A 160 -4.15 1.71 -4.31
N GLU A 161 -3.42 1.41 -3.24
CA GLU A 161 -3.79 0.39 -2.25
C GLU A 161 -5.18 0.67 -1.71
N ASP A 162 -5.49 1.91 -1.31
CA ASP A 162 -6.75 2.26 -0.64
C ASP A 162 -8.03 1.89 -1.44
N ILE A 163 -7.93 1.62 -2.75
CA ILE A 163 -9.06 1.13 -3.58
C ILE A 163 -9.30 -0.37 -3.37
N PHE A 164 -8.28 -1.12 -2.94
CA PHE A 164 -8.35 -2.55 -2.71
C PHE A 164 -9.07 -2.87 -1.40
N ILE A 165 -10.15 -3.64 -1.51
CA ILE A 165 -11.10 -3.94 -0.45
C ILE A 165 -10.46 -4.65 0.77
N ALA A 166 -9.37 -5.38 0.53
CA ALA A 166 -8.79 -6.30 1.50
C ALA A 166 -7.69 -5.67 2.39
N ILE A 167 -7.65 -4.34 2.51
CA ILE A 167 -6.68 -3.63 3.33
C ILE A 167 -7.16 -3.51 4.78
N GLY A 168 -6.21 -3.62 5.71
CA GLY A 168 -6.47 -3.59 7.15
C GLY A 168 -7.15 -2.29 7.62
N SER A 169 -6.84 -1.13 7.03
CA SER A 169 -7.48 0.15 7.34
C SER A 169 -8.98 0.15 7.04
N ILE A 170 -9.40 -0.41 5.90
CA ILE A 170 -10.83 -0.51 5.51
C ILE A 170 -11.57 -1.43 6.47
N LEU A 171 -10.99 -2.58 6.80
CA LEU A 171 -11.59 -3.53 7.74
C LEU A 171 -11.70 -2.93 9.16
N LEU A 172 -10.71 -2.14 9.59
CA LEU A 172 -10.76 -1.42 10.85
C LEU A 172 -11.87 -0.37 10.85
N MET A 173 -11.96 0.47 9.82
CA MET A 173 -13.02 1.48 9.68
C MET A 173 -14.41 0.83 9.69
N LYS A 174 -14.58 -0.25 8.95
CA LYS A 174 -15.83 -1.04 8.95
C LYS A 174 -16.16 -1.54 10.35
N GLY A 175 -15.20 -2.15 11.04
CA GLY A 175 -15.41 -2.66 12.40
C GLY A 175 -15.81 -1.56 13.40
N VAL A 176 -15.22 -0.37 13.28
CA VAL A 176 -15.59 0.79 14.10
C VAL A 176 -17.00 1.27 13.76
N LEU A 177 -17.34 1.42 12.48
CA LEU A 177 -18.65 1.92 12.04
C LEU A 177 -19.79 0.97 12.40
N ASP A 178 -19.58 -0.34 12.28
CA ASP A 178 -20.54 -1.34 12.77
C ASP A 178 -20.79 -1.22 14.27
N GLY A 179 -19.75 -0.91 15.06
CA GLY A 179 -19.88 -0.64 16.49
C GLY A 179 -20.79 0.55 16.81
N TYR A 180 -20.94 1.49 15.87
CA TYR A 180 -21.88 2.62 15.96
C TYR A 180 -23.24 2.34 15.30
N GLY A 181 -23.51 1.11 14.84
CA GLY A 181 -24.74 0.74 14.14
C GLY A 181 -24.79 1.19 12.67
N ILE A 182 -23.66 1.61 12.10
CA ILE A 182 -23.54 2.00 10.69
C ILE A 182 -23.03 0.79 9.90
N HIS A 183 -23.95 0.07 9.26
CA HIS A 183 -23.63 -1.10 8.46
C HIS A 183 -23.21 -0.68 7.05
N LEU A 184 -21.94 -0.89 6.73
CA LEU A 184 -21.36 -0.62 5.43
C LEU A 184 -20.60 -1.83 4.92
N GLU A 185 -20.74 -2.11 3.64
CA GLU A 185 -19.89 -3.08 2.98
C GLU A 185 -18.49 -2.46 2.73
N PRO A 186 -17.39 -3.21 2.93
CA PRO A 186 -16.03 -2.73 2.62
C PRO A 186 -15.87 -2.18 1.20
N PHE A 187 -16.64 -2.71 0.26
CA PHE A 187 -16.67 -2.23 -1.12
C PHE A 187 -17.15 -0.78 -1.24
N GLN A 188 -18.14 -0.37 -0.42
CA GLN A 188 -18.63 1.00 -0.42
C GLN A 188 -17.55 1.99 0.04
N LEU A 189 -16.75 1.61 1.05
CA LEU A 189 -15.61 2.42 1.50
C LEU A 189 -14.52 2.49 0.41
N SER A 190 -14.27 1.38 -0.29
CA SER A 190 -13.24 1.27 -1.33
C SER A 190 -13.53 2.17 -2.54
N ILE A 191 -14.80 2.29 -2.95
CA ILE A 191 -15.20 3.19 -4.05
C ILE A 191 -14.84 4.64 -3.73
N TRP A 192 -14.96 5.07 -2.47
CA TRP A 192 -14.61 6.42 -2.05
C TRP A 192 -13.11 6.72 -2.05
N ALA A 193 -12.25 5.69 -2.15
CA ALA A 193 -10.82 5.90 -2.37
C ALA A 193 -10.50 6.29 -3.82
N ILE A 194 -11.36 5.96 -4.79
CA ILE A 194 -11.12 6.21 -6.23
C ILE A 194 -10.94 7.70 -6.53
N PRO A 195 -11.81 8.62 -6.08
CA PRO A 195 -11.61 10.06 -6.31
C PRO A 195 -10.29 10.58 -5.74
N THR A 196 -9.91 10.14 -4.55
CA THR A 196 -8.65 10.52 -3.89
C THR A 196 -7.45 10.02 -4.69
N ALA A 197 -7.51 8.79 -5.19
CA ALA A 197 -6.47 8.21 -6.02
C ALA A 197 -6.33 8.95 -7.37
N ILE A 198 -7.45 9.34 -8.00
CA ILE A 198 -7.44 10.18 -9.21
C ILE A 198 -6.81 11.54 -8.92
N ALA A 199 -7.17 12.19 -7.81
CA ALA A 199 -6.59 13.46 -7.42
C ALA A 199 -5.07 13.35 -7.19
N ALA A 200 -4.63 12.29 -6.49
CA ALA A 200 -3.21 12.02 -6.28
C ALA A 200 -2.46 11.79 -7.59
N PHE A 201 -3.06 11.04 -8.52
CA PHE A 201 -2.51 10.83 -9.86
C PHE A 201 -2.33 12.14 -10.62
N MET A 202 -3.36 13.00 -10.62
CA MET A 202 -3.33 14.29 -11.31
C MET A 202 -2.30 15.25 -10.69
N ILE A 203 -2.23 15.33 -9.36
CA ILE A 203 -1.30 16.22 -8.64
C ILE A 203 0.14 15.76 -8.86
N HIS A 204 0.43 14.47 -8.64
CA HIS A 204 1.79 13.96 -8.80
C HIS A 204 2.19 13.89 -10.28
N GLY A 205 1.26 13.53 -11.16
CA GLY A 205 1.44 13.61 -12.61
C GLY A 205 1.79 15.02 -13.09
N ALA A 206 1.11 16.05 -12.58
CA ALA A 206 1.46 17.44 -12.88
C ALA A 206 2.87 17.80 -12.41
N ARG A 207 3.28 17.36 -11.21
CA ARG A 207 4.66 17.55 -10.72
C ARG A 207 5.69 16.88 -11.64
N LEU A 208 5.40 15.71 -12.17
CA LEU A 208 6.26 14.99 -13.12
C LEU A 208 6.34 15.70 -14.48
N LEU A 209 5.24 16.26 -14.98
CA LEU A 209 5.24 17.10 -16.19
C LEU A 209 6.07 18.38 -16.01
N LEU A 210 5.99 19.00 -14.83
CA LEU A 210 6.80 20.18 -14.51
C LEU A 210 8.29 19.84 -14.42
N LEU A 211 8.65 18.66 -13.88
CA LEU A 211 10.02 18.15 -13.91
C LEU A 211 10.49 17.99 -15.36
N ASP A 212 9.69 17.35 -16.21
CA ASP A 212 10.03 17.11 -17.62
C ASP A 212 10.33 18.41 -18.38
N ARG A 213 9.48 19.42 -18.16
CA ARG A 213 9.66 20.77 -18.74
C ARG A 213 10.93 21.44 -18.23
N ARG A 214 11.30 21.25 -16.96
CA ARG A 214 12.53 21.82 -16.38
C ARG A 214 13.78 21.17 -16.96
N LEU A 215 13.79 19.84 -17.08
CA LEU A 215 14.90 19.09 -17.67
C LEU A 215 15.11 19.50 -19.13
N SER A 216 14.05 19.52 -19.93
CA SER A 216 14.11 19.92 -21.34
C SER A 216 14.59 21.37 -21.53
N ARG A 217 14.23 22.30 -20.64
CA ARG A 217 14.70 23.69 -20.68
C ARG A 217 16.18 23.85 -20.30
N ARG A 218 16.70 22.98 -19.42
CA ARG A 218 18.11 23.00 -19.02
C ARG A 218 18.98 22.42 -20.11
N GLY A 219 18.56 21.33 -20.74
CA GLY A 219 19.27 20.74 -21.88
C GLY A 219 19.34 21.66 -23.10
N ALA A 220 18.33 22.50 -23.34
CA ALA A 220 18.37 23.50 -24.41
C ALA A 220 19.35 24.67 -24.14
N LYS A 221 19.93 24.77 -22.94
CA LYS A 221 20.88 25.83 -22.54
C LYS A 221 22.31 25.33 -22.39
N SER A 222 22.54 24.01 -22.48
CA SER A 222 23.86 23.37 -22.45
C SER A 222 24.35 23.09 -23.86
#